data_AF-A0A2T7EFQ5-F1
#
_entry.id   AF-A0A2T7EFQ5-F1
#
_cell.length_a   1.000
_cell.length_b   1.000
_cell.length_c   1.000
_cell.angle_alpha   90.00
_cell.angle_beta   90.00
_cell.angle_gamma   90.00
#
_symmetry.space_group_name_H-M   'P 1'
#
loop_
_entity.id
_entity.type
_entity.pdbx_description
1 polymer ?
#
loop_
_entity_poly.entity_id
_entity_poly.type
_entity_poly.pdbx_seq_one_letter_code
_entity_poly.pdbx_strand_id
1 'polypeptide(L)'
;MPKVRSLHISFGAKETESKIGFEFRFVHLTNLEHLRATIDCYMATRSRVEAAEAAIRNTASIHPGHPALQIERCREYKTVEDENAKEMRLQDDIIYKEVVRQEHARKRKCCEDLLPY
;
A
#
# COMPACT_ATOMS: atom_id res chain seq x y z
N MET A 1 -9.05 -28.73 13.95
CA MET A 1 -8.67 -27.41 13.41
C MET A 1 -9.81 -26.43 13.67
N PRO A 2 -9.52 -25.21 14.15
CA PRO A 2 -10.57 -24.20 14.35
C PRO A 2 -11.26 -23.90 13.03
N LYS A 3 -12.60 -23.95 13.02
CA LYS A 3 -13.42 -23.59 11.85
C LYS A 3 -13.56 -22.08 11.83
N VAL A 4 -12.68 -21.41 11.08
CA VAL A 4 -12.80 -19.97 10.84
C VAL A 4 -13.96 -19.74 9.88
N ARG A 5 -14.99 -19.05 10.37
CA ARG A 5 -16.21 -18.70 9.60
C ARG A 5 -16.23 -17.25 9.14
N SER A 6 -15.53 -16.37 9.85
CA SER A 6 -15.40 -14.97 9.49
C SER A 6 -13.93 -14.57 9.46
N LEU A 7 -13.52 -13.92 8.38
CA LEU A 7 -12.18 -13.37 8.19
C LEU A 7 -12.30 -11.89 7.87
N HIS A 8 -11.55 -11.07 8.62
CA HIS A 8 -11.37 -9.66 8.32
C HIS A 8 -9.90 -9.41 7.99
N ILE A 9 -9.63 -8.90 6.79
CA ILE A 9 -8.30 -8.48 6.36
C ILE A 9 -8.25 -6.97 6.16
N SER A 10 -7.12 -6.35 6.49
CA SER A 10 -6.86 -4.95 6.21
C SER A 10 -5.46 -4.78 5.63
N PHE A 11 -5.34 -4.01 4.54
CA PHE A 11 -4.06 -3.79 3.86
C PHE A 11 -4.07 -2.47 3.08
N GLY A 12 -2.88 -1.96 2.76
CA GLY A 12 -2.70 -0.76 1.95
C GLY A 12 -2.65 -1.05 0.45
N ALA A 13 -3.33 -0.22 -0.34
CA ALA A 13 -3.25 -0.22 -1.79
C ALA A 13 -2.15 0.72 -2.34
N LYS A 14 -1.33 1.31 -1.45
CA LYS A 14 -0.22 2.18 -1.82
C LYS A 14 0.65 1.50 -2.86
N GLU A 15 1.06 2.29 -3.84
CA GLU A 15 1.92 1.85 -4.91
C GLU A 15 3.30 1.42 -4.33
N THR A 16 3.68 0.17 -4.59
CA THR A 16 4.96 -0.41 -4.16
C THR A 16 5.99 -0.34 -5.29
N GLU A 17 7.28 -0.45 -4.98
CA GLU A 17 8.34 -0.58 -6.00
C GLU A 17 8.15 -1.81 -6.89
N SER A 18 7.48 -2.84 -6.34
CA SER A 18 7.04 -4.01 -7.10
C SER A 18 5.81 -3.71 -7.94
N LYS A 19 5.89 -3.97 -9.26
CA LYS A 19 4.75 -3.96 -10.18
C LYS A 19 3.82 -5.15 -10.01
N ILE A 20 4.15 -6.10 -9.11
CA ILE A 20 3.38 -7.32 -8.90
C ILE A 20 1.99 -6.95 -8.38
N GLY A 21 0.94 -7.55 -8.95
CA GLY A 21 -0.46 -7.35 -8.61
C GLY A 21 -0.84 -7.73 -7.18
N PHE A 22 -2.15 -7.70 -6.90
CA PHE A 22 -2.71 -8.33 -5.71
C PHE A 22 -3.11 -9.76 -6.03
N GLU A 23 -2.69 -10.70 -5.20
CA GLU A 23 -3.14 -12.11 -5.25
C GLU A 23 -3.49 -12.55 -3.83
N PHE A 24 -4.70 -13.08 -3.64
CA PHE A 24 -5.15 -13.62 -2.36
C PHE A 24 -5.46 -15.11 -2.51
N ARG A 25 -5.07 -15.90 -1.51
CA ARG A 25 -5.37 -17.34 -1.46
C ARG A 25 -5.73 -17.73 -0.04
N PHE A 26 -6.95 -18.25 0.14
CA PHE A 26 -7.45 -18.71 1.43
C PHE A 26 -7.29 -20.23 1.53
N VAL A 27 -6.10 -20.67 1.91
CA VAL A 27 -5.80 -22.11 2.04
C VAL A 27 -6.29 -22.61 3.39
N HIS A 28 -6.94 -23.78 3.40
CA HIS A 28 -7.47 -24.43 4.62
C HIS A 28 -8.62 -23.68 5.34
N LEU A 29 -9.24 -22.69 4.69
CA LEU A 29 -10.40 -21.94 5.22
C LEU A 29 -11.72 -22.41 4.63
N THR A 30 -11.91 -23.72 4.47
CA THR A 30 -13.08 -24.31 3.77
C THR A 30 -14.45 -23.97 4.38
N ASN A 31 -14.49 -23.52 5.64
CA ASN A 31 -15.73 -23.12 6.34
C ASN A 31 -15.94 -21.60 6.37
N LEU A 32 -15.23 -20.83 5.53
CA LEU A 32 -15.36 -19.38 5.49
C LEU A 32 -16.72 -18.97 4.92
N GLU A 33 -17.52 -18.29 5.73
CA GLU A 33 -18.86 -17.79 5.42
C GLU A 33 -18.88 -16.28 5.21
N HIS A 34 -17.97 -15.55 5.86
CA HIS A 34 -17.88 -14.09 5.78
C HIS A 34 -16.45 -13.63 5.53
N LEU A 35 -16.27 -12.78 4.52
CA LEU A 35 -15.00 -12.14 4.22
C LEU A 35 -15.19 -10.63 4.21
N ARG A 36 -14.54 -9.94 5.13
CA ARG A 36 -14.45 -8.48 5.16
C ARG A 36 -13.05 -8.05 4.75
N ALA A 37 -12.96 -7.09 3.85
CA ALA A 37 -11.69 -6.50 3.44
C ALA A 37 -11.74 -4.98 3.59
N THR A 38 -10.76 -4.42 4.30
CA THR A 38 -10.58 -2.98 4.42
C THR A 38 -9.34 -2.56 3.65
N ILE A 39 -9.54 -1.79 2.58
CA ILE A 39 -8.48 -1.30 1.70
C ILE A 39 -8.13 0.13 2.11
N ASP A 40 -6.90 0.34 2.53
CA ASP A 40 -6.36 1.68 2.74
C ASP A 40 -5.91 2.29 1.41
N CYS A 41 -6.63 3.33 0.99
CA CYS A 41 -6.41 4.03 -0.26
C CYS A 41 -5.42 5.20 -0.14
N TYR A 42 -4.78 5.40 1.01
CA TYR A 42 -3.81 6.49 1.18
C TYR A 42 -2.65 6.38 0.19
N MET A 43 -2.46 7.41 -0.64
CA MET A 43 -1.44 7.46 -1.71
C MET A 43 -1.55 6.31 -2.71
N ALA A 44 -2.71 5.66 -2.81
CA ALA A 44 -2.99 4.66 -3.82
C ALA A 44 -3.56 5.34 -5.06
N THR A 45 -3.21 4.84 -6.24
CA THR A 45 -3.92 5.21 -7.46
C THR A 45 -5.26 4.50 -7.53
N ARG A 46 -6.22 5.11 -8.23
CA ARG A 46 -7.53 4.50 -8.45
C ARG A 46 -7.42 3.11 -9.11
N SER A 47 -6.60 3.00 -10.14
CA SER A 47 -6.31 1.75 -10.85
C SER A 47 -5.81 0.65 -9.89
N ARG A 48 -5.01 1.02 -8.88
CA ARG A 48 -4.48 0.08 -7.90
C ARG A 48 -5.51 -0.39 -6.89
N VAL A 49 -6.38 0.52 -6.44
CA VAL A 49 -7.52 0.17 -5.57
C VAL A 49 -8.46 -0.78 -6.31
N GLU A 50 -8.80 -0.49 -7.57
CA GLU A 50 -9.65 -1.35 -8.41
C GLU A 50 -9.03 -2.75 -8.62
N ALA A 51 -7.72 -2.82 -8.84
CA ALA A 51 -7.01 -4.10 -8.95
C ALA A 51 -7.06 -4.91 -7.64
N ALA A 52 -6.94 -4.25 -6.48
CA ALA A 52 -7.07 -4.91 -5.19
C ALA A 52 -8.47 -5.48 -4.97
N GLU A 53 -9.52 -4.70 -5.29
CA GLU A 53 -10.90 -5.15 -5.19
C GLU A 53 -11.20 -6.33 -6.11
N ALA A 54 -10.73 -6.27 -7.36
CA ALA A 54 -10.89 -7.34 -8.33
C ALA A 54 -10.24 -8.64 -7.83
N ALA A 55 -9.03 -8.57 -7.26
CA ALA A 55 -8.33 -9.72 -6.70
C ALA A 55 -9.11 -10.37 -5.54
N ILE A 56 -9.65 -9.57 -4.61
CA ILE A 56 -10.45 -10.09 -3.49
C ILE A 56 -11.75 -10.70 -3.99
N ARG A 57 -12.45 -10.02 -4.91
CA ARG A 57 -13.70 -10.53 -5.51
C ARG A 57 -13.47 -11.86 -6.21
N ASN A 58 -12.41 -11.96 -7.00
CA ASN A 58 -12.03 -13.20 -7.66
C ASN A 58 -11.79 -14.31 -6.63
N THR A 59 -11.00 -14.02 -5.60
CA THR A 59 -10.69 -14.99 -4.54
C THR A 59 -11.94 -15.46 -3.79
N ALA A 60 -12.86 -14.55 -3.47
CA ALA A 60 -14.13 -14.90 -2.84
C ALA A 60 -15.02 -15.75 -3.76
N SER A 61 -15.05 -15.44 -5.06
CA SER A 61 -15.90 -16.17 -6.02
C SER A 61 -15.47 -17.62 -6.25
N ILE A 62 -14.16 -17.90 -6.21
CA ILE A 62 -13.61 -19.26 -6.40
C ILE A 62 -13.52 -20.05 -5.08
N HIS A 63 -13.84 -19.43 -3.95
CA HIS A 63 -13.75 -20.09 -2.65
C HIS A 63 -14.87 -21.13 -2.47
N PRO A 64 -14.57 -22.37 -2.02
CA PRO A 64 -15.57 -23.44 -1.91
C PRO A 64 -16.77 -23.11 -1.01
N GLY A 65 -16.55 -22.30 0.02
CA GLY A 65 -17.58 -21.85 0.95
C GLY A 65 -18.41 -20.65 0.46
N HIS A 66 -18.11 -20.08 -0.71
CA HIS A 66 -18.76 -18.88 -1.27
C HIS A 66 -19.07 -17.79 -0.21
N PRO A 67 -18.02 -17.26 0.45
CA PRO A 67 -18.21 -16.33 1.56
C PRO A 67 -18.92 -15.07 1.10
N ALA A 68 -19.82 -14.56 1.95
CA ALA A 68 -20.37 -13.22 1.80
C ALA A 68 -19.24 -12.20 1.90
N LEU A 69 -19.00 -11.49 0.80
CA LEU A 69 -17.91 -10.53 0.67
C LEU A 69 -18.37 -9.10 0.97
N GLN A 70 -17.66 -8.43 1.87
CA GLN A 70 -17.78 -7.00 2.11
C GLN A 70 -16.42 -6.33 1.88
N ILE A 71 -16.38 -5.30 1.06
CA ILE A 71 -15.19 -4.48 0.82
C ILE A 71 -15.49 -3.07 1.30
N GLU A 72 -14.56 -2.51 2.07
CA GLU A 72 -14.60 -1.13 2.55
C GLU A 72 -13.32 -0.41 2.15
N ARG A 73 -13.46 0.80 1.62
CA ARG A 73 -12.34 1.70 1.34
C ARG A 73 -12.15 2.67 2.49
N CYS A 74 -10.91 2.96 2.84
CA CYS A 74 -10.54 3.93 3.86
C CYS A 74 -9.54 4.94 3.29
N ARG A 75 -9.61 6.20 3.76
CA ARG A 75 -8.71 7.29 3.31
C ARG A 75 -8.74 7.55 1.80
N GLU A 76 -9.91 7.35 1.17
CA GLU A 76 -10.12 7.56 -0.27
C GLU A 76 -9.91 9.02 -0.71
N TYR A 77 -10.15 9.99 0.19
CA TYR A 77 -9.86 11.41 -0.02
C TYR A 77 -8.37 11.75 -0.24
N LYS A 78 -7.48 10.76 -0.13
CA LYS A 78 -6.03 10.86 -0.41
C LYS A 78 -5.57 9.88 -1.50
N THR A 79 -6.50 9.41 -2.32
CA THR A 79 -6.15 8.71 -3.57
C THR A 79 -5.49 9.70 -4.51
N VAL A 80 -4.44 9.25 -5.18
CA VAL A 80 -3.75 10.08 -6.16
C VAL A 80 -4.39 9.79 -7.51
N GLU A 81 -4.79 10.83 -8.24
CA GLU A 81 -5.12 10.67 -9.65
C GLU A 81 -3.90 10.08 -10.38
N ASP A 82 -4.12 9.19 -11.34
CA ASP A 82 -3.03 8.43 -12.00
C ASP A 82 -1.95 9.37 -12.62
N GLU A 83 -2.34 10.60 -13.00
CA GLU A 83 -1.45 11.67 -13.48
C GLU A 83 -0.58 12.25 -12.34
N ASN A 84 -1.17 12.54 -11.18
CA ASN A 84 -0.53 13.20 -10.03
C ASN A 84 0.36 12.26 -9.19
N ALA A 85 0.22 10.94 -9.35
CA ALA A 85 1.04 9.94 -8.64
C ALA A 85 2.54 10.07 -8.99
N LYS A 86 2.82 10.46 -10.24
CA LYS A 86 4.19 10.71 -10.71
C LYS A 86 4.77 11.97 -10.09
N GLU A 87 4.00 13.05 -10.01
CA GLU A 87 4.46 14.33 -9.44
C GLU A 87 4.75 14.23 -7.94
N MET A 88 3.90 13.53 -7.18
CA MET A 88 4.11 13.36 -5.75
C MET A 88 5.36 12.51 -5.43
N ARG A 89 5.61 11.43 -6.20
CA ARG A 89 6.86 10.65 -6.07
C ARG A 89 8.09 11.49 -6.38
N LEU A 90 8.02 12.35 -7.39
CA LEU A 90 9.11 13.26 -7.74
C LEU A 90 9.37 14.28 -6.63
N GLN A 91 8.33 14.79 -5.97
CA GLN A 91 8.48 15.71 -4.83
C GLN A 91 9.17 15.05 -3.64
N ASP A 92 8.77 13.84 -3.24
CA ASP A 92 9.42 13.12 -2.13
C ASP A 92 10.90 12.83 -2.45
N ASP A 93 11.23 12.43 -3.69
CA ASP A 93 12.61 12.21 -4.15
C ASP A 93 13.46 13.49 -4.14
N ILE A 94 12.87 14.64 -4.54
CA ILE A 94 13.52 15.94 -4.52
C ILE A 94 13.79 16.36 -3.06
N ILE A 95 12.80 16.22 -2.17
CA ILE A 95 12.94 16.54 -0.75
C ILE A 95 14.06 15.68 -0.13
N TYR A 96 14.06 14.38 -0.39
CA TYR A 96 15.09 13.49 0.16
C TYR A 96 16.49 13.88 -0.32
N LYS A 97 16.66 14.16 -1.62
CA LYS A 97 17.95 14.62 -2.17
C LYS A 97 18.41 15.94 -1.59
N GLU A 98 17.50 16.87 -1.34
CA GLU A 98 17.81 18.17 -0.75
C GLU A 98 18.21 18.03 0.73
N VAL A 99 17.53 17.18 1.50
CA VAL A 99 17.91 16.86 2.89
C VAL A 99 19.32 16.26 2.94
N VAL A 100 19.62 15.29 2.08
CA VAL A 100 20.96 14.68 2.01
C VAL A 100 22.02 15.71 1.61
N ARG A 101 21.71 16.60 0.66
CA ARG A 101 22.61 17.68 0.25
C ARG A 101 22.90 18.65 1.40
N GLN A 102 21.88 19.05 2.15
CA GLN A 102 22.02 19.92 3.32
C GLN A 102 22.87 19.28 4.41
N GLU A 103 22.66 17.99 4.69
CA GLU A 103 23.47 17.25 5.66
C GLU A 103 24.94 17.12 5.21
N HIS A 104 25.19 16.88 3.93
CA HIS A 104 26.55 16.87 3.39
C HIS A 104 27.22 18.26 3.47
N ALA A 105 26.48 19.33 3.20
CA ALA A 105 26.97 20.70 3.33
C ALA A 105 27.29 21.06 4.79
N ARG A 106 26.44 20.65 5.74
CA ARG A 106 26.67 20.81 7.18
C ARG A 106 27.94 20.08 7.64
N LYS A 107 28.13 18.83 7.20
CA LYS A 107 29.32 18.04 7.51
C LYS A 107 30.60 18.66 6.95
N ARG A 108 30.57 19.17 5.71
CA ARG A 108 31.71 19.88 5.11
C ARG A 108 32.08 21.14 5.88
N LYS A 109 31.08 21.93 6.26
CA LYS A 109 31.27 23.16 7.05
C LYS A 109 31.89 22.87 8.42
N CYS A 110 31.42 21.82 9.10
CA CYS A 110 31.97 21.38 10.38
C CYS A 110 33.45 20.95 10.29
N CYS A 111 33.87 20.37 9.17
CA CYS A 111 35.27 19.99 8.95
C CYS A 111 36.19 21.17 8.59
N GLU A 112 35.66 22.26 8.02
CA GLU A 112 36.44 23.48 7.73
C GLU A 112 36.73 24.29 9.00
N ASP A 113 35.83 24.26 10.00
CA ASP A 113 35.99 24.91 11.30
C ASP A 113 36.95 24.16 12.26
N LEU A 114 37.55 23.05 11.81
CA LEU A 114 38.40 22.14 12.61
C LEU A 114 39.88 22.12 12.18
N LEU A 115 40.32 23.02 11.30
CA LEU A 115 41.73 23.21 10.99
C LEU A 115 42.37 24.22 11.97
N PRO A 116 43.26 23.80 12.89
CA PRO A 116 44.00 24.74 13.72
C PRO A 116 45.04 25.50 12.88
N TYR A 117 45.15 26.81 13.14
CA TYR A 117 46.24 27.67 12.67
C TYR A 117 47.61 27.18 13.13
#